data_AF-C7ZIX1-F1
#
_entry.id   AF-C7ZIX1-F1
#
_cell.length_a   1.000
_cell.length_b   1.000
_cell.length_c   1.000
_cell.angle_alpha   90.00
_cell.angle_beta   90.00
_cell.angle_gamma   90.00
#
_symmetry.space_group_name_H-M   'P 1'
#
loop_
_entity.id
_entity.type
_entity.pdbx_description
1 polymer ?
#
loop_
_entity_poly.entity_id
_entity_poly.type
_entity_poly.pdbx_seq_one_letter_code
_entity_poly.pdbx_strand_id
1 'polypeptide(L)'
;MARVQKSRKAASSATARHVKRAKKPAVVPKVAPPKPVRTDMILAMNDPYMQQIIDGTKTHEFRKYNMAGVKRIWFYRTAPHSAITHICPVDEAVTRNPGDKPLPEDGLGNKEYNEEHVDYEGYDYAYRIKEVYEINAEGGKGIAWAMMRDEHSMKIAPRGRVTVPVSMVAQYPLENQRKIR
;
A
#
# COMPACT_ATOMS: atom_id res chain seq x y z
N MET A 1 -46.97 -13.38 77.91
CA MET A 1 -48.29 -13.11 77.31
C MET A 1 -48.64 -11.64 77.57
N ALA A 2 -48.39 -10.75 76.60
CA ALA A 2 -48.85 -9.36 76.65
C ALA A 2 -48.97 -8.82 75.22
N ARG A 3 -50.15 -8.30 74.89
CA ARG A 3 -50.56 -7.76 73.58
C ARG A 3 -50.75 -6.27 73.76
N VAL A 4 -50.05 -5.40 73.02
CA VAL A 4 -50.46 -3.99 72.84
C VAL A 4 -50.04 -3.47 71.46
N GLN A 5 -50.99 -2.81 70.79
CA GLN A 5 -50.94 -2.15 69.48
C GLN A 5 -50.05 -0.88 69.47
N LYS A 6 -49.50 -0.54 68.30
CA LYS A 6 -49.12 0.84 67.89
C LYS A 6 -49.05 0.90 66.35
N SER A 7 -49.98 1.59 65.68
CA SER A 7 -50.02 3.03 65.35
C SER A 7 -49.26 3.39 64.05
N ARG A 8 -50.01 3.94 63.09
CA ARG A 8 -49.59 4.45 61.76
C ARG A 8 -48.75 5.74 61.86
N LYS A 9 -47.77 5.92 60.96
CA LYS A 9 -47.44 7.15 60.19
C LYS A 9 -46.22 6.87 59.28
N ALA A 10 -46.37 6.94 57.96
CA ALA A 10 -46.22 8.12 57.08
C ALA A 10 -44.89 8.04 56.31
N ALA A 11 -45.02 7.82 55.00
CA ALA A 11 -43.92 7.84 54.04
C ALA A 11 -43.51 9.29 53.74
N SER A 12 -42.21 9.54 53.66
CA SER A 12 -41.61 10.78 53.19
C SER A 12 -40.75 10.47 51.97
N SER A 13 -41.23 10.83 50.78
CA SER A 13 -40.44 10.79 49.54
C SER A 13 -39.76 12.14 49.34
N ALA A 14 -38.43 12.19 49.52
CA ALA A 14 -37.62 13.35 49.16
C ALA A 14 -37.33 13.35 47.65
N THR A 15 -37.74 14.42 46.96
CA THR A 15 -37.50 14.65 45.53
C THR A 15 -36.11 15.26 45.34
N ALA A 16 -35.20 14.54 44.69
CA ALA A 16 -33.87 15.04 44.32
C ALA A 16 -33.94 15.91 43.06
N ARG A 17 -33.45 17.16 43.16
CA ARG A 17 -33.38 18.13 42.07
C ARG A 17 -32.26 17.76 41.08
N HIS A 18 -32.60 17.65 39.79
CA HIS A 18 -31.67 17.44 38.69
C HIS A 18 -31.01 18.78 38.29
N VAL A 19 -29.70 18.91 38.50
CA VAL A 19 -28.90 20.04 37.98
C VAL A 19 -28.43 19.67 36.57
N LYS A 20 -28.89 20.41 35.55
CA LYS A 20 -28.48 20.22 34.15
C LYS A 20 -27.02 20.69 33.97
N ARG A 21 -26.14 19.75 33.61
CA ARG A 21 -24.74 19.99 33.28
C ARG A 21 -24.64 20.68 31.91
N ALA A 22 -23.99 21.85 31.84
CA ALA A 22 -23.78 22.58 30.59
C ALA A 22 -22.89 21.79 29.61
N LYS A 23 -23.27 21.78 28.33
CA LYS A 23 -22.49 21.14 27.25
C LYS A 23 -21.25 22.00 26.94
N LYS A 24 -20.06 21.39 26.94
CA LYS A 24 -18.82 22.02 26.48
C LYS A 24 -18.93 22.33 24.97
N PRO A 25 -18.37 23.45 24.48
CA PRO A 25 -18.38 23.78 23.06
C PRO A 25 -17.58 22.73 22.27
N ALA A 26 -18.10 22.35 21.11
CA ALA A 26 -17.45 21.42 20.20
C ALA A 26 -16.16 22.05 19.66
N VAL A 27 -15.03 21.36 19.87
CA VAL A 27 -13.77 21.70 19.22
C VAL A 27 -13.92 21.33 17.75
N VAL A 28 -13.86 22.35 16.88
CA VAL A 28 -13.82 22.16 15.42
C VAL A 28 -12.58 21.33 15.10
N PRO A 29 -12.68 20.17 14.43
CA PRO A 29 -11.50 19.39 14.10
C PRO A 29 -10.63 20.20 13.14
N LYS A 30 -9.39 20.50 13.54
CA LYS A 30 -8.36 21.00 12.61
C LYS A 30 -8.23 19.97 11.49
N VAL A 31 -8.51 20.38 10.26
CA VAL A 31 -8.25 19.57 9.06
C VAL A 31 -6.74 19.29 9.05
N ALA A 32 -6.37 18.03 9.27
CA ALA A 32 -4.99 17.62 9.14
C ALA A 32 -4.54 17.89 7.69
N PRO A 33 -3.29 18.35 7.46
CA PRO A 33 -2.79 18.49 6.11
C PRO A 33 -2.95 17.16 5.36
N PRO A 34 -3.29 17.20 4.05
CA PRO A 34 -3.47 15.99 3.27
C PRO A 34 -2.22 15.13 3.40
N LYS A 35 -2.41 13.85 3.71
CA LYS A 35 -1.29 12.90 3.77
C LYS A 35 -0.56 12.95 2.42
N PRO A 36 0.77 13.03 2.40
CA PRO A 36 1.52 13.04 1.15
C PRO A 36 1.10 11.84 0.29
N VAL A 37 0.78 12.10 -0.97
CA VAL A 37 0.37 11.05 -1.92
C VAL A 37 1.54 10.10 -2.08
N ARG A 38 1.32 8.84 -1.71
CA ARG A 38 2.34 7.79 -1.75
C ARG A 38 2.40 7.23 -3.16
N THR A 39 3.25 7.82 -3.98
CA THR A 39 3.37 7.50 -5.41
C THR A 39 4.38 6.38 -5.71
N ASP A 40 5.13 5.92 -4.70
CA ASP A 40 6.19 4.92 -4.83
C ASP A 40 5.91 3.68 -3.99
N MET A 41 5.78 2.52 -4.65
CA MET A 41 5.46 1.25 -4.01
C MET A 41 6.58 0.24 -4.16
N ILE A 42 6.93 -0.49 -3.10
CA ILE A 42 7.79 -1.67 -3.15
C ILE A 42 6.93 -2.91 -3.36
N LEU A 43 7.33 -3.74 -4.31
CA LEU A 43 6.73 -5.04 -4.57
C LEU A 43 7.80 -6.13 -4.54
N ALA A 44 7.54 -7.21 -3.82
CA ALA A 44 8.39 -8.40 -3.86
C ALA A 44 8.21 -9.13 -5.20
N MET A 45 9.34 -9.56 -5.79
CA MET A 45 9.41 -10.23 -7.07
C MET A 45 10.49 -11.33 -7.01
N ASN A 46 10.23 -12.50 -7.58
CA ASN A 46 11.28 -13.50 -7.72
C ASN A 46 12.14 -13.22 -8.96
N ASP A 47 13.24 -13.95 -9.10
CA ASP A 47 14.19 -13.65 -10.18
C ASP A 47 13.63 -13.88 -11.60
N PRO A 48 13.00 -15.02 -11.91
CA PRO A 48 12.48 -15.27 -13.25
C PRO A 48 11.49 -14.21 -13.73
N TYR A 49 10.58 -13.73 -12.87
CA TYR A 49 9.62 -12.69 -13.25
C TYR A 49 10.28 -11.32 -13.40
N MET A 50 11.31 -11.01 -12.60
CA MET A 50 12.07 -9.78 -12.77
C MET A 50 12.81 -9.76 -14.11
N GLN A 51 13.40 -10.89 -14.54
CA GLN A 51 14.05 -10.98 -15.85
C GLN A 51 13.08 -10.71 -17.00
N GLN A 52 11.85 -11.22 -16.91
CA GLN A 52 10.83 -10.91 -17.92
C GLN A 52 10.54 -9.41 -18.04
N ILE A 53 10.60 -8.66 -16.94
CA ILE A 53 10.44 -7.20 -16.96
C ILE A 53 11.65 -6.51 -17.59
N ILE A 54 12.86 -6.98 -17.24
CA ILE A 54 14.13 -6.46 -17.77
C ILE A 54 14.20 -6.67 -19.29
N ASP A 55 13.94 -7.90 -19.75
CA ASP A 55 13.94 -8.28 -21.17
C ASP A 55 12.77 -7.64 -21.94
N GLY A 56 11.82 -7.03 -21.23
CA GLY A 56 10.63 -6.42 -21.80
C GLY A 56 9.56 -7.39 -22.28
N THR A 57 9.72 -8.69 -22.05
CA THR A 57 8.72 -9.72 -22.36
C THR A 57 7.48 -9.60 -21.48
N LYS A 58 7.63 -9.16 -20.22
CA LYS A 58 6.52 -8.76 -19.34
C LYS A 58 6.35 -7.24 -19.38
N THR A 59 5.27 -6.78 -19.99
CA THR A 59 5.00 -5.34 -20.17
C THR A 59 4.07 -4.75 -19.11
N HIS A 60 3.33 -5.59 -18.37
CA HIS A 60 2.46 -5.15 -17.28
C HIS A 60 2.74 -5.90 -15.98
N GLU A 61 2.59 -5.19 -14.87
CA GLU A 61 2.49 -5.78 -13.54
C GLU A 61 1.02 -5.94 -13.16
N PHE A 62 0.58 -7.16 -12.86
CA PHE A 62 -0.82 -7.47 -12.55
C PHE A 62 -1.03 -7.57 -11.04
N ARG A 63 -2.09 -6.96 -10.52
CA ARG A 63 -2.42 -7.00 -9.09
C ARG A 63 -3.90 -7.23 -8.84
N LYS A 64 -4.18 -7.88 -7.72
CA LYS A 64 -5.53 -8.06 -7.18
C LYS A 64 -6.10 -6.84 -6.45
N TYR A 65 -5.31 -5.76 -6.38
CA TYR A 65 -5.66 -4.57 -5.64
C TYR A 65 -5.17 -3.33 -6.38
N ASN A 66 -5.92 -2.24 -6.20
CA ASN A 66 -5.52 -0.95 -6.72
C ASN A 66 -4.41 -0.31 -5.86
N MET A 67 -3.38 0.19 -6.52
CA MET A 67 -2.35 1.12 -6.05
C MET A 67 -2.64 2.52 -6.62
N ALA A 68 -3.78 3.10 -6.25
CA ALA A 68 -4.22 4.39 -6.80
C ALA A 68 -3.17 5.49 -6.61
N GLY A 69 -2.84 6.21 -7.70
CA GLY A 69 -1.82 7.26 -7.70
C GLY A 69 -0.38 6.76 -7.70
N VAL A 70 -0.13 5.46 -7.88
CA VAL A 70 1.25 4.95 -8.08
C VAL A 70 1.84 5.55 -9.35
N LYS A 71 3.11 5.96 -9.25
CA LYS A 71 3.92 6.46 -10.37
C LYS A 71 5.12 5.57 -10.62
N ARG A 72 5.63 4.91 -9.57
CA ARG A 72 6.83 4.07 -9.63
C ARG A 72 6.66 2.83 -8.76
N ILE A 73 7.12 1.70 -9.28
CA ILE A 73 7.24 0.44 -8.56
C ILE A 73 8.73 0.13 -8.35
N TRP A 74 9.10 -0.15 -7.12
CA TRP A 74 10.43 -0.55 -6.70
C TRP A 74 10.41 -2.06 -6.48
N PHE A 75 11.14 -2.82 -7.30
CA PHE A 75 11.10 -4.28 -7.23
C PHE A 75 12.16 -4.81 -6.28
N TYR A 76 11.68 -5.40 -5.18
CA TYR A 76 12.47 -6.19 -4.25
C TYR A 76 12.64 -7.60 -4.81
N ARG A 77 13.83 -7.91 -5.34
CA ARG A 77 14.18 -9.27 -5.72
C ARG A 77 14.36 -10.08 -4.45
N THR A 78 13.57 -11.14 -4.31
CA THR A 78 13.69 -12.09 -3.20
C THR A 78 15.02 -12.85 -3.24
N ALA A 79 15.21 -13.85 -2.39
CA ALA A 79 16.41 -14.68 -2.44
C ALA A 79 16.71 -15.19 -3.88
N PRO A 80 17.98 -15.18 -4.31
CA PRO A 80 19.20 -14.93 -3.51
C PRO A 80 19.59 -13.46 -3.33
N HIS A 81 18.94 -12.51 -4.02
CA HIS A 81 19.36 -11.10 -4.01
C HIS A 81 19.03 -10.38 -2.70
N SER A 82 17.79 -10.57 -2.21
CA SER A 82 17.29 -9.92 -0.98
C SER A 82 17.51 -8.40 -0.98
N ALA A 83 17.23 -7.76 -2.12
CA ALA A 83 17.52 -6.36 -2.36
C ALA A 83 16.48 -5.73 -3.30
N ILE A 84 16.23 -4.43 -3.15
CA ILE A 84 15.59 -3.67 -4.21
C ILE A 84 16.62 -3.42 -5.29
N THR A 85 16.31 -3.83 -6.51
CA THR A 85 17.26 -3.78 -7.63
C THR A 85 16.79 -2.90 -8.77
N HIS A 86 15.48 -2.68 -8.89
CA HIS A 86 14.92 -1.93 -10.00
C HIS A 86 13.85 -0.94 -9.55
N ILE A 87 13.77 0.18 -10.26
CA ILE A 87 12.69 1.16 -10.17
C ILE A 87 12.06 1.28 -11.55
N CYS A 88 10.75 1.08 -11.62
CA CYS A 88 9.99 1.10 -12.85
C CYS A 88 8.89 2.16 -12.77
N PRO A 89 8.99 3.25 -13.54
CA PRO A 89 7.85 4.12 -13.81
C PRO A 89 6.70 3.33 -14.43
N VAL A 90 5.48 3.61 -13.96
CA VAL A 90 4.27 2.94 -14.43
C VAL A 90 3.17 3.93 -14.79
N ASP A 91 2.27 3.52 -15.68
CA ASP A 91 1.00 4.22 -15.89
C ASP A 91 -0.02 3.87 -14.80
N GLU A 92 -1.13 4.61 -14.77
CA GLU A 92 -2.29 4.23 -13.96
C GLU A 92 -2.81 2.84 -14.37
N ALA A 93 -3.50 2.17 -13.44
CA ALA A 93 -4.00 0.84 -13.70
C ALA A 93 -5.04 0.86 -14.83
N VAL A 94 -4.86 -0.02 -15.82
CA VAL A 94 -5.97 -0.48 -16.65
C VAL A 94 -6.73 -1.54 -15.86
N THR A 95 -8.06 -1.50 -15.94
CA THR A 95 -8.96 -2.46 -15.29
C THR A 95 -9.63 -3.36 -16.32
N ARG A 96 -10.31 -4.41 -15.85
CA ARG A 96 -11.17 -5.29 -16.68
C ARG A 96 -12.65 -4.94 -16.57
N ASN A 97 -12.99 -3.69 -16.25
CA ASN A 97 -14.39 -3.33 -16.15
C ASN A 97 -15.02 -3.30 -17.54
N PRO A 98 -16.32 -3.61 -17.67
CA PRO A 98 -17.02 -3.47 -18.94
C PRO A 98 -16.86 -2.06 -19.54
N GLY A 99 -16.30 -1.99 -20.75
CA GLY A 99 -16.05 -0.74 -21.47
C GLY A 99 -14.60 -0.23 -21.39
N ASP A 100 -13.76 -0.82 -20.53
CA ASP A 100 -12.33 -0.55 -20.57
C ASP A 100 -11.70 -1.10 -21.85
N LYS A 101 -10.67 -0.41 -22.34
CA LYS A 101 -9.92 -0.89 -23.51
C LYS A 101 -9.04 -2.07 -23.09
N PRO A 102 -8.99 -3.15 -23.90
CA PRO A 102 -8.09 -4.27 -23.63
C PRO A 102 -6.62 -3.82 -23.67
N LEU A 103 -5.76 -4.56 -22.98
CA LEU A 103 -4.33 -4.36 -23.03
C LEU A 103 -3.79 -4.70 -24.44
N PRO A 104 -2.75 -4.01 -24.93
CA PRO A 104 -1.99 -4.49 -26.08
C PRO A 104 -1.44 -5.89 -25.80
N GLU A 105 -1.57 -6.84 -26.71
CA GLU A 105 -1.07 -8.22 -26.54
C GLU A 105 0.45 -8.34 -26.80
N ASP A 106 1.20 -7.30 -26.44
CA ASP A 106 2.64 -7.15 -26.67
C ASP A 106 3.51 -7.71 -25.53
N GLY A 107 2.90 -8.34 -24.53
CA GLY A 107 3.59 -8.84 -23.36
C GLY A 107 2.93 -10.06 -22.74
N LEU A 108 3.75 -10.82 -22.01
CA LEU A 108 3.35 -12.04 -21.35
C LEU A 108 2.20 -11.80 -20.37
N GLY A 109 1.10 -12.52 -20.56
CA GLY A 109 -0.09 -12.43 -19.72
C GLY A 109 -1.14 -11.44 -20.18
N ASN A 110 -0.84 -10.59 -21.16
CA ASN A 110 -1.78 -9.54 -21.57
C ASN A 110 -3.03 -10.15 -22.24
N LYS A 111 -2.84 -11.16 -23.09
CA LYS A 111 -3.95 -11.88 -23.73
C LYS A 111 -4.80 -12.61 -22.70
N GLU A 112 -4.16 -13.37 -21.81
CA GLU A 112 -4.85 -14.11 -20.75
C GLU A 112 -5.60 -13.18 -19.78
N TYR A 113 -5.05 -12.00 -19.51
CA TYR A 113 -5.72 -10.95 -18.74
C TYR A 113 -6.97 -10.43 -19.46
N ASN A 114 -6.86 -10.14 -20.76
CA ASN A 114 -7.97 -9.66 -21.60
C ASN A 114 -9.10 -10.70 -21.74
N GLU A 115 -8.74 -11.99 -21.82
CA GLU A 115 -9.68 -13.11 -21.96
C GLU A 115 -10.26 -13.61 -20.63
N GLU A 116 -9.95 -12.95 -19.51
CA GLU A 116 -10.36 -13.36 -18.16
C GLU A 116 -9.98 -14.81 -17.82
N HIS A 117 -8.79 -15.24 -18.25
CA HIS A 117 -8.29 -16.60 -18.00
C HIS A 117 -8.25 -16.90 -16.49
N VAL A 118 -8.50 -18.16 -16.12
CA VAL A 118 -8.58 -18.61 -14.70
C VAL A 118 -7.34 -18.27 -13.88
N ASP A 119 -6.15 -18.30 -14.49
CA ASP A 119 -4.89 -17.92 -13.82
C ASP A 119 -4.85 -16.44 -13.41
N TYR A 120 -5.69 -15.61 -14.02
CA TYR A 120 -5.85 -14.18 -13.75
C TYR A 120 -7.10 -13.88 -12.90
N GLU A 121 -7.70 -14.89 -12.28
CA GLU A 121 -8.86 -14.68 -11.40
C GLU A 121 -8.50 -13.73 -10.23
N GLY A 122 -9.28 -12.65 -10.13
CA GLY A 122 -9.11 -11.57 -9.16
C GLY A 122 -7.93 -10.64 -9.43
N TYR A 123 -7.15 -10.80 -10.51
CA TYR A 123 -6.16 -9.81 -10.94
C TYR A 123 -6.85 -8.74 -11.79
N ASP A 124 -7.41 -7.72 -11.14
CA ASP A 124 -8.25 -6.72 -11.82
C ASP A 124 -7.52 -5.43 -12.21
N TYR A 125 -6.22 -5.32 -11.91
CA TYR A 125 -5.43 -4.10 -12.15
C TYR A 125 -4.13 -4.42 -12.87
N ALA A 126 -3.92 -3.84 -14.04
CA ALA A 126 -2.71 -3.97 -14.84
C ALA A 126 -1.95 -2.64 -14.93
N TYR A 127 -0.70 -2.63 -14.45
CA TYR A 127 0.17 -1.45 -14.46
C TYR A 127 1.19 -1.57 -15.60
N ARG A 128 1.09 -0.72 -16.62
CA ARG A 128 2.06 -0.71 -17.73
C ARG A 128 3.42 -0.27 -17.21
N ILE A 129 4.43 -1.10 -17.44
CA ILE A 129 5.84 -0.77 -17.14
C ILE A 129 6.38 0.05 -18.30
N LYS A 130 6.71 1.31 -18.04
CA LYS A 130 7.14 2.26 -19.08
C LYS A 130 8.63 2.13 -19.38
N GLU A 131 9.41 2.04 -18.31
CA GLU A 131 10.86 2.07 -18.31
C GLU A 131 11.37 1.20 -17.16
N VAL A 132 12.60 0.73 -17.28
CA VAL A 132 13.25 -0.07 -16.23
C VAL A 132 14.58 0.59 -15.90
N TYR A 133 14.75 0.94 -14.62
CA TYR A 133 16.00 1.48 -14.10
C TYR A 133 16.58 0.48 -13.12
N GLU A 134 17.85 0.16 -13.30
CA GLU A 134 18.62 -0.58 -12.32
C GLU A 134 19.18 0.39 -11.27
N ILE A 135 19.04 0.01 -9.99
CA ILE A 135 19.48 0.83 -8.88
C ILE A 135 21.01 0.86 -8.80
N ASN A 136 21.55 2.08 -8.81
CA ASN A 136 22.93 2.38 -8.52
C ASN A 136 23.10 2.60 -7.00
N ALA A 137 23.29 1.49 -6.27
CA ALA A 137 23.60 1.50 -4.84
C ALA A 137 25.01 0.92 -4.60
N GLU A 138 25.51 1.12 -3.38
CA GLU A 138 26.85 0.67 -2.98
C GLU A 138 27.08 -0.81 -3.32
N GLY A 139 28.24 -1.10 -3.91
CA GLY A 139 28.64 -2.46 -4.30
C GLY A 139 27.86 -3.06 -5.47
N GLY A 140 27.00 -2.30 -6.15
CA GLY A 140 26.30 -2.73 -7.38
C GLY A 140 25.27 -3.83 -7.16
N LYS A 141 24.79 -4.01 -5.92
CA LYS A 141 23.86 -5.11 -5.55
C LYS A 141 22.42 -4.65 -5.32
N GLY A 142 22.13 -3.39 -5.59
CA GLY A 142 20.87 -2.74 -5.21
C GLY A 142 20.81 -2.41 -3.72
N ILE A 143 19.63 -1.97 -3.25
CA ILE A 143 19.40 -1.61 -1.85
C ILE A 143 19.15 -2.89 -1.06
N ALA A 144 20.18 -3.39 -0.40
CA ALA A 144 20.12 -4.61 0.38
C ALA A 144 19.15 -4.48 1.57
N TRP A 145 18.60 -5.61 2.03
CA TRP A 145 17.74 -5.63 3.22
C TRP A 145 18.33 -4.93 4.44
N ALA A 146 19.64 -5.09 4.68
CA ALA A 146 20.33 -4.40 5.78
C ALA A 146 20.21 -2.88 5.66
N MET A 147 20.46 -2.30 4.48
CA MET A 147 20.33 -0.85 4.23
C MET A 147 18.90 -0.37 4.44
N MET A 148 17.91 -1.10 3.92
CA MET A 148 16.48 -0.80 4.14
C MET A 148 16.12 -0.76 5.63
N ARG A 149 16.64 -1.70 6.42
CA ARG A 149 16.38 -1.79 7.85
C ARG A 149 17.10 -0.71 8.63
N ASP A 150 18.40 -0.57 8.40
CA ASP A 150 19.32 0.20 9.23
C ASP A 150 19.29 1.70 8.89
N GLU A 151 19.11 2.06 7.62
CA GLU A 151 19.11 3.46 7.15
C GLU A 151 17.68 4.00 6.94
N HIS A 152 16.72 3.12 6.59
CA HIS A 152 15.37 3.54 6.18
C HIS A 152 14.25 3.04 7.09
N SER A 153 14.59 2.50 8.26
CA SER A 153 13.64 2.11 9.32
C SER A 153 12.60 1.07 8.88
N MET A 154 12.90 0.26 7.85
CA MET A 154 12.03 -0.85 7.48
C MET A 154 12.13 -1.98 8.52
N LYS A 155 10.98 -2.45 9.00
CA LYS A 155 10.94 -3.47 10.08
C LYS A 155 11.00 -4.91 9.59
N ILE A 156 10.54 -5.15 8.37
CA ILE A 156 10.53 -6.47 7.73
C ILE A 156 10.90 -6.34 6.26
N ALA A 157 11.54 -7.38 5.73
CA ALA A 157 11.77 -7.49 4.29
C ALA A 157 10.42 -7.45 3.54
N PRO A 158 10.36 -6.77 2.39
CA PRO A 158 9.14 -6.73 1.58
C PRO A 158 8.64 -8.13 1.24
N ARG A 159 7.40 -8.42 1.60
CA ARG A 159 6.69 -9.69 1.28
C ARG A 159 5.43 -9.46 0.42
N GLY A 160 5.03 -8.21 0.25
CA GLY A 160 3.84 -7.79 -0.47
C GLY A 160 4.00 -6.33 -0.89
N ARG A 161 2.90 -5.57 -0.91
CA ARG A 161 2.95 -4.12 -1.17
C ARG A 161 3.38 -3.36 0.08
N VAL A 162 4.42 -2.56 -0.06
CA VAL A 162 4.89 -1.61 0.96
C VAL A 162 5.04 -0.24 0.30
N THR A 163 4.75 0.85 1.00
CA THR A 163 5.12 2.18 0.51
C THR A 163 6.61 2.40 0.67
N VAL A 164 7.28 2.94 -0.36
CA VAL A 164 8.69 3.31 -0.27
C VAL A 164 8.85 4.44 0.77
N PRO A 165 9.72 4.29 1.78
CA PRO A 165 10.07 5.37 2.70
C PRO A 165 10.55 6.63 1.97
N VAL A 166 10.17 7.81 2.46
CA VAL A 166 10.57 9.10 1.87
C VAL A 166 12.11 9.24 1.83
N SER A 167 12.81 8.71 2.83
CA SER A 167 14.27 8.70 2.85
C SER A 167 14.88 7.88 1.72
N MET A 168 14.25 6.78 1.29
CA MET A 168 14.72 5.99 0.14
C MET A 168 14.51 6.75 -1.17
N VAL A 169 13.36 7.40 -1.35
CA VAL A 169 13.10 8.22 -2.54
C VAL A 169 14.11 9.37 -2.64
N ALA A 170 14.48 9.98 -1.51
CA ALA A 170 15.47 11.05 -1.47
C ALA A 170 16.91 10.56 -1.73
N GLN A 171 17.28 9.38 -1.22
CA GLN A 171 18.64 8.83 -1.36
C GLN A 171 18.87 8.17 -2.72
N TYR A 172 17.84 7.55 -3.30
CA TYR A 172 17.90 6.84 -4.59
C TYR A 172 16.88 7.44 -5.57
N PRO A 173 17.05 8.72 -5.95
CA PRO A 173 16.13 9.36 -6.89
C PRO A 173 16.30 8.73 -8.29
N LEU A 174 15.21 8.63 -9.05
CA LEU A 174 15.15 7.87 -10.31
C LEU A 174 16.19 8.36 -11.32
N GLU A 175 16.39 9.67 -11.40
CA GLU A 175 17.31 10.37 -12.29
C GLU A 175 18.78 9.98 -12.09
N ASN A 176 19.13 9.43 -10.93
CA ASN A 176 20.49 8.97 -10.62
C ASN A 176 20.67 7.46 -10.88
N GLN A 177 19.63 6.77 -11.34
CA GLN A 177 19.65 5.33 -11.60
C GLN A 177 19.97 5.05 -13.06
N ARG A 178 20.43 3.83 -13.35
CA ARG A 178 20.80 3.44 -14.71
C ARG A 178 19.57 2.95 -15.46
N LYS A 179 19.08 3.71 -16.43
CA LYS A 179 18.04 3.23 -17.35
C LYS A 179 18.60 2.08 -18.19
N ILE A 180 17.92 0.94 -18.18
CA ILE A 180 18.28 -0.25 -18.98
C ILE A 180 17.21 -0.60 -20.03
N ARG A 181 16.02 -0.01 -19.93
CA ARG A 181 14.93 -0.12 -20.91
C ARG A 181 14.08 1.15 -20.87
#